data_AF-A0A8T6YC67-F1
#
_entry.id   AF-A0A8T6YC67-F1
#
_cell.length_a   1.000
_cell.length_b   1.000
_cell.length_c   1.000
_cell.angle_alpha   90.00
_cell.angle_beta   90.00
_cell.angle_gamma   90.00
#
_symmetry.space_group_name_H-M   'P 1'
#
loop_
_entity.id
_entity.type
_entity.pdbx_description
1 polymer ?
#
loop_
_entity_poly.entity_id
_entity_poly.type
_entity_poly.pdbx_seq_one_letter_code
_entity_poly.pdbx_strand_id
1 'polypeptide(L)' 'MAHKTLTISEEAYEALAELKKEGESFTELIKRITAPLRKRKLSEFYGVLAGPEYEDFEKAVLEVRHSKSTRLERLKL' A
#
# COMPACT_ATOMS: atom_id res chain seq x y z
N MET A 1 -27.54 0.09 -2.52
CA MET A 1 -26.37 0.98 -2.30
C MET A 1 -26.71 2.33 -2.91
N ALA A 2 -26.16 3.43 -2.39
CA ALA A 2 -26.31 4.71 -3.08
C ALA A 2 -25.55 4.66 -4.41
N HIS A 3 -26.22 4.98 -5.51
CA HIS A 3 -25.61 5.07 -6.83
C HIS A 3 -25.37 6.54 -7.17
N LYS A 4 -24.26 6.82 -7.85
CA LYS A 4 -23.96 8.13 -8.43
C LYS A 4 -23.79 7.94 -9.93
N THR A 5 -24.39 8.82 -10.72
CA THR A 5 -24.22 8.85 -12.17
C THR A 5 -22.97 9.66 -12.50
N LEU A 6 -22.12 9.11 -13.38
CA LEU A 6 -20.93 9.78 -13.89
C LEU A 6 -21.07 9.89 -15.41
N THR A 7 -20.97 11.11 -15.94
CA THR A 7 -20.90 11.35 -17.38
C THR A 7 -19.43 11.33 -17.80
N ILE A 8 -19.12 10.60 -18.87
CA ILE A 8 -17.78 10.50 -19.46
C ILE A 8 -17.88 10.69 -20.97
N SER A 9 -16.76 10.96 -21.64
CA SER A 9 -16.71 10.95 -23.10
C SER A 9 -16.93 9.54 -23.66
N GLU A 10 -17.37 9.47 -24.92
CA GLU A 10 -17.53 8.19 -25.62
C GLU A 10 -16.20 7.42 -25.67
N GLU A 11 -15.10 8.10 -25.99
CA GLU A 11 -13.74 7.54 -25.98
C GLU A 11 -13.38 6.90 -24.64
N ALA A 12 -13.74 7.54 -23.52
CA ALA A 12 -13.49 6.98 -22.20
C ALA A 12 -14.38 5.76 -21.92
N TYR A 13 -15.61 5.74 -22.42
CA TYR A 13 -16.49 4.58 -22.31
C TYR A 13 -15.94 3.38 -23.11
N GLU A 14 -15.51 3.61 -24.35
CA GLU A 14 -14.90 2.58 -25.21
C GLU A 14 -13.64 1.99 -24.56
N ALA A 15 -12.75 2.85 -24.05
CA ALA A 15 -11.56 2.39 -23.33
C ALA A 15 -11.89 1.53 -22.10
N LEU A 16 -12.96 1.85 -21.35
CA LEU A 16 -13.41 1.01 -20.24
C LEU A 16 -14.04 -0.30 -20.72
N ALA A 17 -14.73 -0.30 -21.85
CA ALA A 17 -15.35 -1.48 -22.44
C ALA A 17 -14.31 -2.50 -22.92
N GLU A 18 -13.22 -2.04 -23.53
CA GLU A 18 -12.10 -2.90 -23.95
C GLU A 18 -11.40 -3.59 -22.76
N LEU A 19 -11.35 -2.92 -21.62
CA LEU A 19 -10.73 -3.44 -20.39
C LEU A 19 -11.63 -4.38 -19.58
N LYS A 20 -12.92 -4.49 -19.94
CA LYS A 20 -13.95 -5.24 -19.23
C LYS A 20 -13.82 -6.73 -19.51
N LYS A 21 -13.71 -7.52 -18.44
CA LYS A 21 -13.68 -8.98 -18.56
C LYS A 21 -15.08 -9.54 -18.81
N GLU A 22 -15.12 -10.76 -19.34
CA GLU A 22 -16.38 -11.50 -19.49
C GLU A 22 -17.07 -11.66 -18.13
N GLY A 23 -18.36 -11.33 -18.07
CA GLY A 23 -19.14 -11.35 -16.83
C GLY A 23 -18.86 -10.22 -15.82
N GLU A 24 -17.84 -9.38 -16.04
CA GLU A 24 -17.50 -8.26 -15.13
C GLU A 24 -18.41 -7.06 -15.37
N SER A 25 -18.89 -6.39 -14.32
CA SER A 25 -19.62 -5.12 -14.42
C SER A 25 -18.67 -3.91 -14.49
N PHE A 26 -19.12 -2.79 -15.04
CA PHE A 26 -18.33 -1.54 -15.03
C PHE A 26 -17.97 -1.07 -13.61
N THR A 27 -18.83 -1.35 -12.62
CA THR A 27 -18.53 -1.04 -11.22
C THR A 27 -17.36 -1.86 -10.68
N GLU A 28 -17.28 -3.14 -11.04
CA GLU A 28 -16.16 -4.02 -10.65
C GLU A 28 -14.87 -3.64 -11.38
N LEU A 29 -14.95 -3.33 -12.68
CA LEU A 29 -13.82 -2.84 -13.44
C LEU A 29 -13.22 -1.58 -12.81
N ILE A 30 -14.05 -0.58 -12.50
CA ILE A 30 -13.60 0.68 -11.87
C ILE A 30 -12.91 0.38 -10.53
N LYS A 31 -13.48 -0.51 -9.71
CA LYS A 31 -12.86 -0.92 -8.44
C LYS A 31 -11.52 -1.63 -8.66
N ARG A 32 -11.44 -2.52 -9.65
CA ARG A 32 -10.23 -3.30 -9.97
C ARG A 32 -9.08 -2.40 -10.43
N ILE A 33 -9.33 -1.47 -11.34
CA ILE A 33 -8.28 -0.57 -11.86
C ILE A 33 -7.88 0.51 -10.85
N THR A 34 -8.78 0.90 -9.94
CA THR A 34 -8.48 1.90 -8.90
C THR A 34 -7.92 1.29 -7.62
N ALA A 35 -8.05 -0.03 -7.40
CA ALA A 35 -7.51 -0.69 -6.22
C ALA A 35 -6.01 -0.46 -6.01
N PRO A 36 -5.14 -0.51 -7.04
CA PRO A 36 -3.72 -0.18 -6.89
C PRO A 36 -3.47 1.30 -6.59
N LEU A 37 -4.35 2.20 -7.05
CA LEU A 37 -4.24 3.65 -6.84
C LEU A 37 -4.63 4.07 -5.42
N ARG A 38 -5.29 3.19 -4.66
CA ARG A 38 -5.60 3.45 -3.25
C ARG A 38 -4.29 3.49 -2.47
N LYS A 39 -3.98 4.68 -1.94
CA LYS A 39 -2.92 4.85 -0.94
C LYS A 39 -3.21 3.89 0.21
N ARG A 40 -2.36 2.85 0.36
CA ARG A 40 -2.37 2.03 1.57
C ARG A 40 -1.95 2.90 2.73
N LYS A 41 -2.69 2.82 3.85
CA LYS A 41 -2.28 3.56 5.04
C LYS A 41 -1.01 2.93 5.57
N LEU A 42 -0.03 3.75 5.98
CA LEU A 42 1.22 3.23 6.57
C LEU A 42 0.94 2.34 7.80
N SER A 43 -0.15 2.60 8.51
CA SER A 43 -0.64 1.79 9.63
C SER A 43 -0.96 0.34 9.26
N GLU A 44 -1.28 0.05 7.99
CA GLU A 44 -1.52 -1.33 7.52
C GLU A 44 -0.26 -2.19 7.55
N PHE A 45 0.93 -1.58 7.65
CA PHE A 45 2.21 -2.27 7.73
C PHE A 45 2.73 -2.42 9.17
N TYR A 46 2.02 -1.87 10.15
CA TYR A 46 2.42 -1.97 11.55
C TYR A 46 2.39 -3.43 12.01
N GLY A 47 3.50 -3.92 12.55
CA GLY A 47 3.61 -5.29 13.07
C GLY A 47 3.77 -6.39 12.03
N VAL A 48 3.95 -6.07 10.73
CA VAL A 48 4.21 -7.08 9.69
C VAL A 48 5.50 -7.88 9.94
N LEU A 49 6.45 -7.28 10.65
CA LEU A 49 7.70 -7.92 11.07
C LEU A 49 7.70 -8.18 12.59
N ALA A 50 6.53 -8.45 13.17
CA ALA A 50 6.40 -8.86 14.56
C ALA A 50 6.14 -10.36 14.62
N GLY A 51 6.80 -11.06 15.54
CA GLY A 51 6.64 -12.50 15.73
C GLY A 51 7.97 -13.19 16.03
N PRO A 52 7.94 -14.41 16.58
CA PRO A 52 9.14 -15.18 16.89
C PRO A 52 10.10 -15.36 15.69
N GLU A 53 9.54 -15.47 14.47
CA GLU A 53 10.30 -15.59 13.23
C GLU A 53 11.14 -14.34 12.87
N TYR A 54 10.86 -13.20 13.51
CA TYR A 54 11.54 -11.93 13.28
C TYR A 54 12.45 -11.50 14.45
N GLU A 55 12.62 -12.33 15.48
CA GLU A 55 13.44 -11.98 16.66
C GLU A 55 14.90 -11.64 16.30
N ASP A 56 15.51 -12.39 15.38
CA ASP A 56 16.90 -12.15 14.97
C ASP A 56 17.03 -10.82 14.22
N PHE A 57 16.01 -10.48 13.42
CA PHE A 57 15.94 -9.19 12.75
C PHE A 57 15.77 -8.05 13.77
N GLU A 58 14.93 -8.23 14.77
CA GLU A 58 14.74 -7.26 15.85
C GLU A 58 16.04 -7.03 16.64
N LYS A 59 16.74 -8.11 17.02
CA LYS A 59 18.05 -8.04 17.70
C LYS A 59 19.08 -7.28 16.86
N ALA A 60 19.23 -7.64 15.58
CA ALA A 60 20.17 -6.97 14.67
C ALA A 60 19.86 -5.46 14.50
N VAL A 61 18.57 -5.11 14.40
CA VAL A 61 18.12 -3.71 14.32
C VAL A 61 18.46 -2.95 15.60
N LEU A 62 18.26 -3.55 16.77
CA LEU A 62 18.61 -2.95 18.06
C LEU A 62 20.12 -2.74 18.18
N GLU A 63 20.94 -3.72 17.83
CA GLU A 63 22.41 -3.60 17.85
C GLU A 63 22.91 -2.44 16.98
N VAL A 64 22.36 -2.28 15.77
CA VAL A 64 22.70 -1.16 14.87
C VAL A 64 22.24 0.18 15.45
N ARG A 65 21.06 0.27 16.08
CA ARG A 65 20.60 1.52 16.71
C ARG A 65 21.47 1.90 17.91
N HIS A 66 21.80 0.93 18.76
CA HIS A 66 22.61 1.16 19.96
C HIS A 66 24.05 1.56 19.61
N SER A 67 24.64 0.92 18.58
CA SER A 67 25.99 1.27 18.10
C SER A 67 26.06 2.67 17.48
N LYS A 68 24.98 3.15 16.85
CA LYS A 68 24.88 4.53 16.36
C LYS A 68 24.66 5.55 17.50
N SER A 69 23.86 5.22 18.52
CA SER A 69 23.68 6.06 19.72
C SER A 69 25.01 6.28 20.45
N THR A 70 25.78 5.21 20.66
CA THR A 70 27.12 5.32 21.26
C THR A 70 28.13 6.03 20.36
N ARG A 71 27.91 6.11 19.05
CA ARG A 71 28.77 6.89 18.14
C ARG A 71 28.48 8.39 18.25
N LEU A 72 27.20 8.78 18.35
CA LEU A 72 26.78 10.17 18.53
C LEU A 72 27.16 10.71 19.92
N GLU A 73 26.96 9.93 20.99
CA GLU A 73 27.42 10.29 22.33
C GLU A 73 28.94 10.45 22.42
N ARG A 74 29.71 9.58 21.74
CA ARG A 74 31.17 9.70 21.67
C ARG A 74 31.65 10.90 20.85
N LEU A 75 30.81 11.43 19.95
CA LEU A 75 31.14 12.59 19.11
C LEU A 75 30.74 13.93 19.73
N LYS A 76 30.07 13.96 20.90
CA LYS A 76 29.61 15.19 21.60
C LYS A 76 29.06 16.27 20.64
N LEU A 77 28.08 15.90 19.82
CA LEU A 77 27.20 16.87 19.15
C LEU A 77 25.97 17.13 20.01
#